data_AF-K2CTN3-F1
#
_entry.id   AF-K2CTN3-F1
#
_cell.length_a   1.000
_cell.length_b   1.000
_cell.length_c   1.000
_cell.angle_alpha   90.00
_cell.angle_beta   90.00
_cell.angle_gamma   90.00
#
_symmetry.space_group_name_H-M   'P 1'
#
loop_
_entity.id
_entity.type
_entity.pdbx_description
1 polymer ?
#
loop_
_entity_poly.entity_id
_entity_poly.type
_entity_poly.pdbx_seq_one_letter_code
_entity_poly.pdbx_strand_id
1 'polypeptide(L)'
;MSNVGLPGTSGFVGEFMILLSTFKASFWVTFTAASILVVGAAYTLWMVKRVFFGKITHEPVARLTDISGINLWIFIFLAIPVLWIGLDPNPMLTMFHASIGNLLQLSNR
;
A
#
# COMPACT_ATOMS: atom_id res chain seq x y z
N MET A 1 7.01 2.80 1.87
CA MET A 1 5.98 3.29 2.79
C MET A 1 4.54 3.00 2.33
N SER A 2 4.24 2.91 1.03
CA SER A 2 2.89 2.50 0.56
C SER A 2 2.39 1.17 1.15
N ASN A 3 3.29 0.19 1.32
CA ASN A 3 3.00 -1.12 1.94
C ASN A 3 2.53 -1.07 3.41
N VAL A 4 2.59 0.09 4.07
CA VAL A 4 2.21 0.27 5.48
C VAL A 4 0.84 0.94 5.59
N GLY A 5 0.16 1.17 4.47
CA GLY A 5 -1.08 1.94 4.46
C GLY A 5 -0.86 3.38 4.92
N LEU A 6 0.25 4.01 4.50
CA LEU A 6 0.51 5.41 4.84
C LEU A 6 -0.55 6.31 4.17
N PRO A 7 -1.26 7.18 4.90
CA PRO A 7 -2.20 8.13 4.30
C PRO A 7 -1.55 8.96 3.19
N GLY A 8 -2.26 9.13 2.07
CA GLY A 8 -1.74 9.77 0.86
C GLY A 8 -0.98 8.84 -0.10
N THR A 9 -0.95 7.53 0.18
CA THR A 9 -0.48 6.51 -0.76
C THR A 9 -1.62 5.62 -1.22
N SER A 10 -1.49 5.06 -2.43
CA SER A 10 -2.51 4.18 -3.02
C SER A 10 -2.86 2.95 -2.16
N GLY A 11 -1.89 2.41 -1.41
CA GLY A 11 -2.10 1.27 -0.52
C GLY A 11 -3.11 1.56 0.59
N PHE A 12 -3.04 2.75 1.19
CA PHE A 12 -3.97 3.16 2.25
C PHE A 12 -5.41 3.19 1.78
N VAL A 13 -5.67 3.76 0.60
CA VAL A 13 -7.04 3.89 0.08
C VAL A 13 -7.69 2.51 -0.06
N GLY A 14 -6.98 1.54 -0.65
CA GLY A 14 -7.49 0.19 -0.85
C GLY A 14 -7.73 -0.53 0.48
N GLU A 15 -6.74 -0.55 1.37
CA GLU A 15 -6.84 -1.24 2.66
C GLU A 15 -7.94 -0.63 3.55
N PHE A 16 -8.08 0.69 3.56
CA PHE A 16 -9.10 1.36 4.34
C PHE A 16 -10.51 1.09 3.80
N MET A 17 -10.71 1.09 2.48
CA MET A 17 -11.98 0.71 1.88
C MET A 17 -12.37 -0.73 2.22
N ILE A 18 -11.41 -1.67 2.22
CA ILE A 18 -11.64 -3.06 2.62
C ILE A 18 -12.06 -3.14 4.10
N LEU A 19 -11.39 -2.40 4.99
CA LEU A 19 -11.75 -2.37 6.41
C LEU A 19 -13.17 -1.81 6.63
N LEU A 20 -13.54 -0.72 5.94
CA LEU A 20 -14.90 -0.17 6.01
C LEU A 20 -15.96 -1.16 5.49
N SER A 21 -15.64 -1.87 4.41
CA SER A 21 -16.57 -2.83 3.79
C SER A 21 -16.78 -4.06 4.66
N THR A 22 -15.68 -4.61 5.21
CA THR A 22 -15.74 -5.74 6.13
C THR A 22 -16.43 -5.39 7.44
N PHE A 23 -16.32 -4.14 7.91
CA PHE A 23 -16.96 -3.72 9.17
C PHE A 23 -18.48 -3.84 9.10
N LYS A 24 -19.05 -3.57 7.92
CA LYS A 24 -20.48 -3.77 7.66
C LYS A 24 -20.88 -5.25 7.60
N ALA A 25 -19.94 -6.15 7.29
CA ALA A 25 -20.19 -7.58 7.18
C ALA A 25 -19.99 -8.33 8.50
N SER A 26 -18.90 -8.07 9.23
CA SER A 26 -18.61 -8.68 10.53
C SER A 26 -17.54 -7.93 11.30
N PHE A 27 -17.86 -7.52 12.54
CA PHE A 27 -16.93 -6.84 13.43
C PHE A 27 -15.66 -7.66 13.71
N TRP A 28 -15.79 -8.97 13.95
CA TRP A 28 -14.66 -9.83 14.32
C TRP A 28 -13.66 -10.00 13.18
N VAL A 29 -14.15 -10.05 11.93
CA VAL A 29 -13.31 -10.11 10.74
C VAL A 29 -12.53 -8.81 10.59
N THR A 30 -13.20 -7.66 10.72
CA THR A 30 -12.53 -6.35 10.63
C THR A 30 -11.53 -6.13 11.75
N PHE A 31 -11.85 -6.53 12.98
CA PHE A 31 -10.92 -6.42 14.10
C PHE A 31 -9.62 -7.21 13.84
N THR A 32 -9.76 -8.44 13.32
CA THR A 32 -8.62 -9.27 12.97
C THR A 32 -7.82 -8.67 11.82
N ALA A 33 -8.49 -8.22 10.75
CA ALA A 33 -7.85 -7.58 9.60
C ALA A 33 -7.09 -6.29 9.98
N ALA A 34 -7.72 -5.43 10.79
CA ALA A 34 -7.10 -4.20 11.29
C ALA A 34 -5.88 -4.49 12.17
N SER A 35 -5.96 -5.52 13.03
CA SER A 35 -4.83 -5.94 13.87
C SER A 35 -3.64 -6.42 13.02
N ILE A 36 -3.91 -7.21 11.97
CA ILE A 36 -2.87 -7.67 11.03
C ILE A 36 -2.22 -6.50 10.32
N LEU A 37 -3.01 -5.50 9.89
CA LEU A 37 -2.48 -4.30 9.25
C LEU A 37 -1.50 -3.55 10.18
N VAL A 38 -1.85 -3.40 11.47
CA VAL A 38 -0.96 -2.77 12.47
C VAL A 38 0.34 -3.56 12.66
N VAL A 39 0.26 -4.89 12.70
CA VAL A 39 1.46 -5.75 12.80
C VAL A 39 2.34 -5.61 11.55
N GLY A 40 1.74 -5.58 10.35
CA GLY A 40 2.46 -5.37 9.09
C GLY A 40 3.18 -4.02 9.04
N ALA A 41 2.52 -2.97 9.54
CA ALA A 41 3.11 -1.65 9.71
C ALA A 41 4.32 -1.67 10.65
N ALA A 42 4.16 -2.26 11.82
CA ALA A 42 5.23 -2.39 12.82
C ALA A 42 6.44 -3.16 12.27
N TYR A 43 6.21 -4.27 11.57
CA TYR A 43 7.27 -5.05 10.92
C TYR A 43 8.01 -4.24 9.86
N THR A 44 7.29 -3.49 9.02
CA THR A 44 7.94 -2.68 7.97
C THR A 44 8.78 -1.55 8.58
N LEU A 45 8.29 -0.88 9.62
CA LEU A 45 9.07 0.15 10.33
C LEU A 45 10.30 -0.45 11.01
N TRP A 46 10.16 -1.61 11.62
CA TRP A 46 11.28 -2.36 12.21
C TRP A 46 12.33 -2.74 11.15
N MET A 47 11.89 -3.20 9.98
CA MET A 47 12.76 -3.51 8.85
C MET A 47 13.49 -2.26 8.35
N VAL A 48 12.79 -1.15 8.12
CA VAL A 48 13.39 0.11 7.64
C VAL A 48 14.46 0.60 8.62
N LYS A 49 14.19 0.54 9.94
CA LYS A 49 15.17 0.87 10.97
C LYS A 49 16.44 0.02 10.83
N ARG A 50 16.32 -1.28 10.60
CA ARG A 50 17.47 -2.18 10.52
C ARG A 50 18.25 -2.05 9.22
N VAL A 51 17.56 -1.82 8.10
CA VAL A 51 18.17 -1.77 6.77
C VAL A 51 18.85 -0.42 6.51
N PHE A 52 18.18 0.68 6.83
CA PHE A 52 18.68 2.03 6.49
C PHE A 52 19.44 2.69 7.65
N PHE A 53 19.02 2.46 8.89
CA PHE A 53 19.59 3.11 10.08
C PHE A 53 20.44 2.17 10.95
N GLY A 54 20.61 0.92 10.52
CA GLY A 54 21.44 -0.08 11.19
C GLY A 54 22.93 0.09 10.86
N LYS A 55 23.79 -0.59 11.61
CA LYS A 55 25.21 -0.69 11.27
C LYS A 55 25.39 -1.56 10.02
N ILE A 56 26.27 -1.14 9.12
CA ILE A 56 26.59 -1.91 7.92
C ILE A 56 27.38 -3.14 8.35
N THR A 57 26.84 -4.34 8.11
CA THR A 57 27.46 -5.61 8.47
C THR A 57 28.16 -6.31 7.30
N HIS A 58 27.92 -5.86 6.06
CA HIS A 58 28.41 -6.50 4.85
C HIS A 58 29.22 -5.54 3.98
N GLU A 59 30.45 -5.91 3.63
CA GLU A 59 31.35 -5.10 2.79
C GLU A 59 30.78 -4.71 1.43
N PRO A 60 30.08 -5.58 0.68
CA PRO A 60 29.50 -5.20 -0.61
C PRO A 60 28.46 -4.08 -0.49
N VAL A 61 27.74 -4.02 0.63
CA VAL A 61 26.75 -2.97 0.90
C VAL A 61 27.44 -1.63 1.15
N ALA A 62 28.62 -1.62 1.76
CA ALA A 62 29.41 -0.41 1.98
C ALA A 62 29.96 0.21 0.69
N ARG A 63 30.04 -0.57 -0.40
CA ARG A 63 30.55 -0.12 -1.70
C ARG A 63 29.44 0.26 -2.70
N LEU A 64 28.18 0.23 -2.27
CA LEU A 64 27.05 0.66 -3.10
C LEU A 64 27.17 2.16 -3.41
N THR A 65 27.05 2.50 -4.69
CA THR A 65 26.98 3.89 -5.15
C THR A 65 25.53 4.35 -5.21
N ASP A 66 25.32 5.65 -5.03
CA ASP A 66 23.98 6.23 -5.13
C ASP A 66 23.34 6.01 -6.50
N ILE A 67 22.01 5.91 -6.51
CA ILE A 67 21.21 5.71 -7.70
C ILE A 67 21.31 6.97 -8.57
N SER A 68 21.71 6.81 -9.84
CA SER A 68 21.86 7.93 -10.78
C SER A 68 21.21 7.66 -12.14
N GLY A 69 20.92 8.75 -12.87
CA GLY A 69 20.42 8.72 -14.24
C GLY A 69 19.06 8.02 -14.39
N ILE A 70 19.00 7.02 -15.26
CA ILE A 70 17.75 6.32 -15.61
C ILE A 70 17.13 5.55 -14.44
N ASN A 71 17.95 5.03 -13.52
CA ASN A 71 17.45 4.25 -12.41
C ASN A 71 16.59 5.10 -11.47
N LEU A 72 16.94 6.37 -11.26
CA LEU A 72 16.14 7.31 -10.48
C LEU A 72 14.79 7.58 -11.16
N TRP A 73 14.79 7.74 -12.49
CA TRP A 73 13.56 7.98 -13.26
C TRP A 73 12.57 6.83 -13.15
N ILE A 74 13.04 5.57 -13.10
CA ILE A 74 12.18 4.41 -12.90
C ILE A 74 11.45 4.49 -11.55
N PHE A 75 12.16 4.85 -10.47
CA PHE A 75 11.54 5.03 -9.16
C PHE A 75 10.54 6.18 -9.13
N ILE A 76 10.85 7.30 -9.78
CA ILE A 76 9.93 8.44 -9.88
C ILE A 76 8.66 8.04 -10.65
N PHE A 77 8.82 7.36 -11.78
CA PHE A 77 7.68 6.92 -12.59
C PHE A 77 6.76 5.95 -11.83
N LEU A 78 7.32 5.10 -10.95
CA LEU A 78 6.55 4.25 -10.05
C LEU A 78 5.91 5.02 -8.89
N ALA A 79 6.57 6.06 -8.37
CA ALA A 79 6.07 6.85 -7.25
C ALA A 79 4.88 7.74 -7.62
N ILE A 80 4.86 8.28 -8.85
CA ILE A 80 3.80 9.16 -9.35
C ILE A 80 2.40 8.53 -9.21
N PRO A 81 2.10 7.35 -9.77
CA PRO A 81 0.76 6.76 -9.66
C PRO A 81 0.40 6.38 -8.22
N VAL A 82 1.38 5.98 -7.40
CA VAL A 82 1.16 5.66 -5.97
C VAL A 82 0.66 6.88 -5.20
N LEU A 83 1.26 8.05 -5.46
CA LEU A 83 0.83 9.30 -4.83
C LEU A 83 -0.46 9.82 -5.47
N TRP A 84 -0.57 9.78 -6.80
CA TRP A 84 -1.75 10.29 -7.50
C TRP A 84 -3.03 9.57 -7.06
N ILE A 85 -3.03 8.23 -7.06
CA ILE A 85 -4.17 7.43 -6.59
C ILE A 85 -4.39 7.62 -5.08
N GLY A 86 -3.33 7.83 -4.31
CA GLY A 86 -3.42 8.11 -2.88
C GLY A 86 -4.09 9.45 -2.56
N LEU A 87 -4.00 10.44 -3.45
CA LEU A 87 -4.61 11.76 -3.30
C LEU A 87 -6.02 11.84 -3.89
N ASP A 88 -6.20 11.33 -5.11
CA ASP A 88 -7.51 11.24 -5.77
C ASP A 88 -7.75 9.82 -6.31
N PRO A 89 -8.46 8.97 -5.55
CA PRO A 89 -8.75 7.61 -5.99
C PRO A 89 -9.95 7.52 -6.94
N ASN A 90 -10.74 8.58 -7.11
CA ASN A 90 -11.98 8.54 -7.89
C ASN A 90 -11.81 8.09 -9.34
N PRO A 91 -10.74 8.47 -10.07
CA PRO A 91 -10.54 8.00 -11.45
C PRO A 91 -10.46 6.47 -11.52
N MET A 92 -9.71 5.83 -10.61
CA MET A 92 -9.63 4.37 -10.53
C MET A 92 -10.97 3.76 -10.10
N LEU A 93 -11.62 4.30 -9.07
CA LEU A 93 -12.88 3.76 -8.55
C LEU A 93 -14.00 3.80 -9.58
N THR A 94 -14.10 4.87 -10.35
CA THR A 94 -15.10 5.03 -11.41
C THR A 94 -14.92 3.98 -12.51
N MET A 95 -13.67 3.63 -12.86
CA MET A 95 -13.40 2.58 -13.84
C MET A 95 -13.91 1.20 -13.38
N PHE A 96 -13.82 0.90 -12.08
CA PHE A 96 -14.30 -0.37 -11.53
C PHE A 96 -15.81 -0.40 -11.26
N HIS A 97 -16.44 0.77 -11.12
CA HIS A 97 -17.83 0.88 -10.66
C HIS A 97 -18.82 0.09 -11.53
N ALA A 98 -18.70 0.20 -12.86
CA ALA A 98 -19.58 -0.50 -13.79
C ALA A 98 -19.41 -2.03 -13.72
N SER A 99 -18.16 -2.51 -13.68
CA SER A 99 -17.86 -3.95 -13.60
C SER A 99 -18.31 -4.57 -12.27
N ILE A 100 -18.06 -3.88 -11.15
CA ILE A 100 -18.49 -4.35 -9.81
C ILE A 100 -20.02 -4.34 -9.71
N GLY A 101 -20.69 -3.30 -10.23
CA GLY A 101 -22.16 -3.22 -10.24
C GLY A 101 -22.80 -4.41 -10.97
N ASN A 102 -22.27 -4.78 -12.13
CA ASN A 102 -22.73 -5.97 -12.87
C ASN A 102 -22.49 -7.27 -12.08
N LEU A 103 -21.34 -7.40 -11.41
CA LEU A 103 -21.02 -8.57 -10.61
C LEU A 103 -21.96 -8.72 -9.40
N LEU A 104 -22.29 -7.62 -8.73
CA LEU A 104 -23.25 -7.61 -7.63
C LEU A 104 -24.67 -7.99 -8.08
N GLN A 105 -25.09 -7.55 -9.27
CA GLN A 105 -26.39 -7.94 -9.83
C GLN A 105 -26.45 -9.45 -10.15
N LEU A 106 -25.37 -10.02 -10.67
CA LEU A 106 -25.27 -11.46 -10.94
C LEU A 106 -25.25 -12.28 -9.65
N SER A 107 -24.55 -11.82 -8.61
CA SER A 107 -24.47 -12.51 -7.32
C SER A 107 -25.77 -12.48 -6.51
N ASN A 108 -26.63 -11.48 -6.76
CA ASN A 108 -27.92 -11.32 -6.06
C ASN A 108 -29.10 -11.96 -6.82
N ARG A 109 -28.84 -12.66 -7.93
CA ARG A 109 -29.80 -13.54 -8.60
C ARG A 109 -29.68 -14.95 -8.03
#